data_AF-A0A844M450-F1
#
_entry.id   AF-A0A844M450-F1
#
_cell.length_a   1.000
_cell.length_b   1.000
_cell.length_c   1.000
_cell.angle_alpha   90.00
_cell.angle_beta   90.00
_cell.angle_gamma   90.00
#
_symmetry.space_group_name_H-M   'P 1'
#
loop_
_entity.id
_entity.type
_entity.pdbx_description
1 polymer ?
#
loop_
_entity_poly.entity_id
_entity_poly.type
_entity_poly.pdbx_seq_one_letter_code
_entity_poly.pdbx_strand_id
1 'polypeptide(L)'
;IMDVVAGLDRGADDYIVKPFAIEELLARIRAIFRRQDIESEKKSPNQGIYRDLVLNPQNRSVNRGDYEISLTKREDDSLNILMTTMNRV
;
A
#
# COMPACT_ATOMS: atom_id res chain seq x y z
N ILE A 1 11.20 -24.47 19.10
CA ILE A 1 12.12 -23.57 18.35
C ILE A 1 12.18 -23.97 16.88
N MET A 2 12.35 -25.27 16.57
CA MET A 2 12.38 -25.76 15.19
C MET A 2 11.15 -25.31 14.35
N ASP A 3 9.94 -25.37 14.91
CA ASP A 3 8.73 -24.92 14.18
C ASP A 3 8.68 -23.41 13.93
N VAL A 4 9.20 -22.62 14.86
CA VAL A 4 9.26 -21.16 14.74
C VAL A 4 10.20 -20.80 13.61
N VAL A 5 11.41 -21.36 13.62
CA VAL A 5 12.43 -21.12 12.59
C VAL A 5 11.94 -21.63 11.23
N ALA A 6 11.41 -22.86 11.16
CA ALA A 6 10.90 -23.42 9.91
C ALA A 6 9.69 -22.65 9.36
N GLY A 7 8.85 -22.06 10.22
CA GLY A 7 7.74 -21.20 9.80
C GLY A 7 8.24 -19.88 9.20
N LEU A 8 9.18 -19.22 9.87
CA LEU A 8 9.77 -17.97 9.39
C LEU A 8 10.59 -18.18 8.11
N ASP A 9 11.37 -19.26 8.02
CA ASP A 9 12.16 -19.61 6.83
C ASP A 9 11.27 -19.92 5.61
N ARG A 10 10.04 -20.39 5.84
CA ARG A 10 9.03 -20.60 4.79
C ARG A 10 8.28 -19.33 4.39
N GLY A 11 8.66 -18.18 4.97
CA GLY A 11 8.11 -16.87 4.62
C GLY A 11 6.99 -16.37 5.53
N ALA A 12 6.81 -16.94 6.72
CA ALA A 12 5.91 -16.32 7.71
C ALA A 12 6.48 -14.99 8.21
N ASP A 13 5.65 -13.95 8.28
CA ASP A 13 6.03 -12.64 8.81
C ASP A 13 6.23 -12.63 10.34
N ASP A 14 5.50 -13.48 11.05
CA ASP A 14 5.61 -13.67 12.50
C ASP A 14 5.10 -15.07 12.90
N TYR A 15 5.52 -15.55 14.07
CA TYR A 15 5.11 -16.85 14.61
C TYR A 15 4.94 -16.74 16.14
N ILE A 16 3.80 -17.20 16.66
CA ILE A 16 3.49 -17.19 18.09
C ILE A 16 3.09 -18.59 18.59
N VAL A 17 3.77 -19.07 19.62
CA VAL A 17 3.48 -20.38 20.24
C VAL A 17 2.37 -20.26 21.29
N LYS A 18 1.57 -21.31 21.45
CA LYS A 18 0.61 -21.41 22.56
C LYS A 18 1.31 -21.80 23.88
N PRO A 19 0.77 -21.40 25.04
CA PRO A 19 -0.30 -20.42 25.21
C PRO A 19 0.21 -19.00 25.01
N PHE A 20 -0.63 -18.11 24.49
CA PHE A 20 -0.31 -16.69 24.29
C PHE A 20 -1.43 -15.80 24.81
N ALA A 21 -1.08 -14.57 25.18
CA ALA A 21 -2.02 -13.53 25.55
C ALA A 21 -2.67 -12.89 24.31
N ILE A 22 -3.94 -12.48 24.41
CA ILE A 22 -4.65 -11.82 23.30
C ILE A 22 -3.99 -10.48 22.97
N GLU A 23 -3.52 -9.79 24.01
CA GLU A 23 -2.83 -8.51 23.93
C GLU A 23 -1.52 -8.61 23.12
N GLU A 24 -0.78 -9.72 23.28
CA GLU A 24 0.44 -9.99 22.53
C GLU A 24 0.13 -10.21 21.04
N LEU A 25 -0.88 -11.05 20.74
CA LEU A 25 -1.31 -11.28 19.37
C LEU A 25 -1.72 -9.98 18.68
N LEU A 26 -2.55 -9.17 19.34
CA LEU A 26 -2.99 -7.89 18.79
C LEU A 26 -1.83 -6.90 18.59
N ALA A 27 -0.87 -6.87 19.50
CA ALA A 27 0.32 -6.03 19.37
C ALA A 27 1.16 -6.42 18.15
N ARG A 28 1.34 -7.73 17.92
CA ARG A 28 2.08 -8.26 16.76
C ARG A 28 1.38 -7.95 15.45
N ILE A 29 0.07 -8.16 15.37
CA ILE A 29 -0.75 -7.81 14.18
C ILE A 29 -0.57 -6.33 13.84
N ARG A 30 -0.71 -5.43 14.83
CA ARG A 30 -0.51 -3.98 14.62
C ARG A 30 0.91 -3.66 14.14
N ALA A 31 1.92 -4.35 14.67
CA ALA A 31 3.32 -4.13 14.28
C ALA A 31 3.58 -4.53 12.83
N ILE A 32 2.95 -5.60 12.33
CA ILE A 32 3.03 -6.03 10.93
C ILE A 32 2.41 -4.96 10.02
N PHE A 33 1.19 -4.51 10.30
CA PHE A 33 0.53 -3.49 9.48
C PHE A 33 1.29 -2.17 9.45
N ARG A 34 1.82 -1.70 10.59
CA ARG A 34 2.63 -0.48 10.64
C ARG A 34 3.84 -0.53 9.70
N ARG A 35 4.47 -1.70 9.50
CA ARG A 35 5.57 -1.84 8.54
C ARG A 35 5.09 -1.66 7.10
N GLN A 36 3.90 -2.17 6.76
CA GLN A 36 3.30 -1.97 5.44
C GLN A 36 2.97 -0.49 5.19
N ASP A 37 2.41 0.19 6.20
CA ASP A 37 2.06 1.62 6.11
C ASP A 37 3.30 2.48 5.85
N ILE A 38 4.40 2.23 6.59
CA ILE A 38 5.68 2.91 6.39
C ILE A 38 6.25 2.65 4.99
N GLU A 39 6.09 1.44 4.44
CA GLU A 39 6.51 1.15 3.07
C GLU A 39 5.64 1.84 2.01
N SER A 40 4.34 2.01 2.25
CA SER A 40 3.48 2.84 1.38
C SER A 40 3.85 4.32 1.46
N GLU A 41 4.13 4.85 2.65
CA GLU A 41 4.55 6.25 2.82
C GLU A 41 5.89 6.53 2.13
N LYS A 42 6.86 5.61 2.24
CA LYS A 42 8.16 5.72 1.54
C LYS A 42 8.04 5.59 0.02
N LYS A 43 7.03 4.88 -0.49
CA LYS A 43 6.71 4.75 -1.92
C LYS A 43 5.75 5.85 -2.40
N SER A 44 5.75 7.01 -1.75
CA SER A 44 5.06 8.20 -2.25
C SER A 44 6.03 9.15 -2.97
N PRO A 45 6.64 8.81 -4.13
CA PRO A 45 7.14 9.85 -5.01
C PRO A 45 5.91 10.44 -5.72
N ASN A 46 5.46 11.61 -5.27
CA ASN A 46 4.41 12.40 -5.91
C ASN A 46 3.10 11.62 -6.17
N GLN A 47 2.28 11.42 -5.13
CA GLN A 47 0.88 11.04 -5.33
C GLN A 47 0.24 11.98 -6.36
N GLY A 48 -0.05 11.44 -7.54
CA GLY A 48 -0.66 12.20 -8.62
C GLY A 48 0.28 12.68 -9.71
N ILE A 49 1.61 12.46 -9.71
CA ILE A 49 2.44 12.82 -10.88
C ILE A 49 3.09 11.58 -11.49
N TYR A 50 2.74 11.29 -12.75
CA TYR A 50 3.42 10.29 -13.56
C TYR A 50 3.82 10.92 -14.90
N ARG A 51 5.13 11.17 -15.07
CA ARG A 51 5.68 11.89 -16.24
C ARG A 51 5.03 13.27 -16.39
N ASP A 52 4.27 13.48 -17.46
CA ASP A 52 3.52 14.69 -17.78
C ASP A 52 2.08 14.65 -17.26
N LEU A 53 1.64 13.53 -16.66
CA LEU A 53 0.29 13.35 -16.15
C LEU A 53 0.20 13.74 -14.67
N VAL A 54 -0.71 14.66 -14.37
CA VAL A 54 -0.99 15.18 -13.03
C VAL A 54 -2.44 14.87 -12.66
N LEU A 55 -2.65 14.02 -11.66
CA LEU A 55 -3.95 13.66 -11.11
C LEU A 55 -4.14 14.34 -9.76
N ASN A 56 -5.25 15.05 -9.59
CA ASN A 56 -5.66 15.64 -8.33
C ASN A 56 -6.84 14.83 -7.74
N PRO A 57 -6.61 14.03 -6.68
CA PRO A 57 -7.64 13.17 -6.12
C PRO A 57 -8.79 13.95 -5.46
N GLN A 58 -8.55 15.20 -5.04
CA GLN A 58 -9.52 15.98 -4.28
C GLN A 58 -10.70 16.46 -5.15
N ASN A 59 -10.39 16.87 -6.38
CA ASN A 59 -11.37 17.41 -7.33
C ASN A 59 -11.59 16.49 -8.55
N ARG A 60 -10.92 15.32 -8.61
CA ARG A 60 -10.97 14.37 -9.73
C ARG A 60 -10.54 14.98 -11.08
N SER A 61 -9.61 15.94 -11.05
CA SER A 61 -9.07 16.53 -12.28
C SER A 61 -7.78 15.83 -12.70
N VAL A 62 -7.62 15.60 -13.99
CA VAL A 62 -6.41 15.00 -14.57
C VAL A 62 -5.90 15.89 -15.69
N ASN A 63 -4.65 16.31 -15.60
CA ASN A 63 -3.98 17.13 -16.60
C ASN A 63 -2.81 16.37 -17.22
N ARG A 64 -2.54 16.60 -18.50
CA ARG A 64 -1.33 16.15 -19.16
C ARG A 64 -0.60 17.36 -19.74
N GLY A 65 0.47 17.79 -19.07
CA GLY A 65 1.03 19.12 -19.29
C GLY A 65 -0.02 20.19 -19.02
N ASP A 66 -0.32 21.01 -20.03
CA ASP A 66 -1.30 22.09 -19.95
C ASP A 66 -2.72 21.69 -20.38
N TYR A 67 -2.94 20.44 -20.78
CA TYR A 67 -4.22 19.96 -21.27
C TYR A 67 -4.99 19.20 -20.19
N GLU A 68 -6.21 19.65 -19.88
CA GLU A 68 -7.14 18.91 -19.02
C GLU A 68 -7.76 17.72 -19.78
N ILE A 69 -7.76 16.55 -19.15
CA ILE A 69 -8.34 15.31 -19.65
C ILE A 69 -9.63 15.05 -18.88
N SER A 70 -10.76 15.12 -19.57
CA SER A 70 -12.04 14.73 -19.00
C SER A 70 -12.14 13.20 -18.94
N LEU A 71 -12.29 12.66 -17.74
CA LEU A 71 -12.47 11.23 -17.49
C LEU A 71 -13.89 10.95 -17.00
N THR A 72 -14.43 9.80 -17.38
CA THR A 72 -15.61 9.25 -16.71
C THR A 72 -15.22 8.81 -15.29
N LYS A 73 -16.23 8.67 -14.41
CA LYS A 73 -16.01 8.21 -13.03
C LYS A 73 -15.20 6.92 -12.94
N ARG A 74 -15.46 5.95 -13.83
CA ARG A 74 -14.76 4.65 -13.80
C ARG A 74 -13.30 4.78 -14.22
N GLU A 75 -13.00 5.66 -15.16
CA GLU A 75 -11.63 5.90 -15.63
C GLU A 75 -10.82 6.64 -14.56
N ASP A 76 -11.41 7.66 -13.93
CA ASP A 76 -10.81 8.36 -12.77
C ASP A 76 -10.51 7.40 -11.62
N ASP A 77 -11.51 6.62 -11.20
CA ASP A 77 -11.34 5.64 -10.11
C ASP A 77 -10.24 4.61 -10.46
N SER A 78 -10.19 4.13 -11.71
CA SER A 78 -9.18 3.15 -12.17
C SER A 78 -7.78 3.76 -12.23
N LEU A 79 -7.65 4.98 -12.77
CA LEU A 79 -6.36 5.67 -12.88
C LEU A 79 -5.80 6.02 -11.51
N ASN A 80 -6.64 6.48 -10.58
CA ASN A 80 -6.24 6.77 -9.21
C ASN A 80 -5.71 5.52 -8.50
N ILE A 81 -6.36 4.35 -8.69
CA ILE A 81 -5.83 3.07 -8.18
C ILE A 81 -4.46 2.78 -8.79
N LEU A 82 -4.32 2.82 -10.12
CA LEU A 82 -3.05 2.52 -10.80
C LEU A 82 -1.91 3.45 -10.38
N MET A 83 -2.20 4.74 -10.14
CA MET A 83 -1.22 5.72 -9.70
C MET A 83 -0.83 5.54 -8.23
N THR A 84 -1.75 5.07 -7.37
CA THR A 84 -1.48 4.82 -5.94
C THR A 84 -0.83 3.46 -5.68
N THR A 85 -1.02 2.47 -6.56
CA THR A 85 -0.43 1.13 -6.46
C THR A 85 0.69 0.88 -7.47
N MET A 86 1.31 1.94 -7.99
CA MET A 86 2.33 1.84 -9.05
C MET A 86 3.44 0.84 -8.71
N ASN A 87 3.72 -0.08 -9.63
CA ASN A 87 4.71 -1.17 -9.50
C ASN A 87 4.45 -2.15 -8.34
N ARG A 88 3.20 -2.28 -7.85
CA ARG A 88 2.78 -3.44 -7.05
C ARG A 88 2.04 -4.42 -7.97
N VAL A 89 2.45 -5.70 -7.92
CA VAL A 89 1.80 -6.84 -8.62
C VAL A 89 0.88 -7.54 -7.63
#